data_AF-A0A7S2DXW6-F1
#
_entry.id   AF-A0A7S2DXW6-F1
#
_cell.length_a   1.000
_cell.length_b   1.000
_cell.length_c   1.000
_cell.angle_alpha   90.00
_cell.angle_beta   90.00
_cell.angle_gamma   90.00
#
_symmetry.space_group_name_H-M   'P 1'
#
loop_
_entity.id
_entity.type
_entity.pdbx_description
1 polymer ?
#
loop_
_entity_poly.entity_id
_entity_poly.type
_entity_poly.pdbx_seq_one_letter_code
_entity_poly.pdbx_strand_id
1 'polypeptide(L)'
;AMQDTLLVPRAGNAREELPCGKQEMREIYAAEVTGREVVLRLLTRLHGATEDLKAAGMPANEASRVNQYNMFLTKNFERIWVFKTYRTPKALRAMMRVTIQILPFFYGPYWLHIIVGDSGRISTARIIFVCFFSSLISTLMIVMVNLADQTENPFRHGNRDTIRVKEEMLLARKAIINAEADAQKPWYEHEVFDWESDDCSTTESDRDNCIV
;
A
#
# COMPACT_ATOMS: atom_id res chain seq x y z
N ALA A 1 -3.20 15.65 -8.54
CA ALA A 1 -3.83 14.74 -9.53
C ALA A 1 -3.65 13.27 -9.15
N MET A 2 -2.48 12.65 -9.34
CA MET A 2 -2.27 11.22 -9.00
C MET A 2 -2.50 10.94 -7.51
N GLN A 3 -1.89 11.74 -6.63
CA GLN A 3 -2.10 11.65 -5.17
C GLN A 3 -3.59 11.67 -4.82
N ASP A 4 -4.31 12.69 -5.28
CA ASP A 4 -5.73 12.86 -4.98
C ASP A 4 -6.54 11.67 -5.51
N THR A 5 -6.22 11.20 -6.72
CA THR A 5 -6.87 10.02 -7.32
C THR A 5 -6.69 8.77 -6.47
N LEU A 6 -5.50 8.55 -5.88
CA LEU A 6 -5.24 7.39 -5.02
C LEU A 6 -5.96 7.48 -3.67
N LEU A 7 -6.06 8.69 -3.13
CA LEU A 7 -6.65 8.98 -1.83
C LEU A 7 -8.20 9.01 -1.85
N VAL A 8 -8.82 9.24 -3.01
CA VAL A 8 -10.29 9.18 -3.17
C VAL A 8 -10.82 7.80 -2.73
N PRO A 9 -11.87 7.75 -1.88
CA PRO A 9 -12.53 6.50 -1.49
C PRO A 9 -13.02 5.70 -2.70
N ARG A 10 -13.11 4.38 -2.58
CA ARG A 10 -13.50 3.55 -3.73
C ARG A 10 -15.01 3.59 -3.95
N ALA A 11 -15.47 3.84 -5.18
CA ALA A 11 -16.90 3.96 -5.49
C ALA A 11 -17.75 2.75 -5.05
N GLY A 12 -17.18 1.53 -5.12
CA GLY A 12 -17.88 0.29 -4.77
C GLY A 12 -18.10 0.04 -3.28
N ASN A 13 -17.42 0.79 -2.40
CA ASN A 13 -17.47 0.68 -0.94
C ASN A 13 -17.92 1.96 -0.24
N ALA A 14 -18.37 2.96 -1.00
CA ALA A 14 -18.77 4.25 -0.45
C ALA A 14 -19.77 4.10 0.70
N ARG A 15 -20.69 3.12 0.66
CA ARG A 15 -21.69 2.85 1.71
C ARG A 15 -21.15 2.17 2.98
N GLU A 16 -20.02 1.47 2.89
CA GLU A 16 -19.37 0.81 4.04
C GLU A 16 -18.36 1.75 4.73
N GLU A 17 -17.74 2.66 3.96
CA GLU A 17 -16.75 3.61 4.46
C GLU A 17 -17.37 4.95 4.91
N LEU A 18 -18.49 5.35 4.30
CA LEU A 18 -19.22 6.58 4.60
C LEU A 18 -20.73 6.25 4.64
N PRO A 19 -21.53 6.90 5.49
CA PRO A 19 -22.99 6.82 5.44
C PRO A 19 -23.51 7.62 4.23
N CYS A 20 -23.10 7.25 3.03
CA CYS A 20 -23.28 8.06 1.83
C CYS A 20 -24.52 7.67 1.03
N GLY A 21 -25.20 8.68 0.48
CA GLY A 21 -26.33 8.51 -0.41
C GLY A 21 -25.94 7.93 -1.79
N LYS A 22 -26.94 7.60 -2.62
CA LYS A 22 -26.71 7.23 -4.03
C LYS A 22 -26.02 8.36 -4.82
N GLN A 23 -26.16 9.60 -4.39
CA GLN A 23 -25.58 10.78 -5.02
C GLN A 23 -24.08 10.88 -4.74
N GLU A 24 -23.67 10.84 -3.47
CA GLU A 24 -22.27 10.84 -3.06
C GLU A 24 -21.47 9.69 -3.69
N MET A 25 -22.06 8.50 -3.82
CA MET A 25 -21.42 7.38 -4.54
C MET A 25 -21.09 7.74 -6.00
N ARG A 26 -21.99 8.45 -6.70
CA ARG A 26 -21.75 8.88 -8.08
C ARG A 26 -20.68 9.96 -8.14
N GLU A 27 -20.66 10.87 -7.18
CA GLU A 27 -19.64 11.93 -7.09
C GLU A 27 -18.25 11.33 -6.87
N ILE A 28 -18.13 10.36 -5.96
CA ILE A 28 -16.89 9.60 -5.74
C ILE A 28 -16.44 8.89 -7.02
N TYR A 29 -17.36 8.19 -7.69
CA TYR A 29 -17.05 7.52 -8.96
C TYR A 29 -16.60 8.50 -10.05
N ALA A 30 -17.29 9.63 -10.18
CA ALA A 30 -16.94 10.67 -11.14
C ALA A 30 -15.56 11.26 -10.83
N ALA A 31 -15.23 11.50 -9.56
CA ALA A 31 -13.91 11.95 -9.14
C ALA A 31 -12.82 10.93 -9.46
N GLU A 32 -13.08 9.64 -9.25
CA GLU A 32 -12.16 8.54 -9.55
C GLU A 32 -11.82 8.46 -11.06
N VAL A 33 -12.86 8.50 -11.91
CA VAL A 33 -12.72 8.49 -13.37
C VAL A 33 -12.01 9.74 -13.86
N THR A 34 -12.42 10.92 -13.39
CA THR A 34 -11.79 12.20 -13.76
C THR A 34 -10.31 12.22 -13.37
N GLY A 35 -9.98 11.74 -12.17
CA GLY A 35 -8.60 11.65 -11.70
C GLY A 35 -7.73 10.75 -12.59
N ARG A 36 -8.25 9.58 -12.99
CA ARG A 36 -7.57 8.67 -13.92
C ARG A 36 -7.35 9.32 -15.29
N GLU A 37 -8.38 9.94 -15.85
CA GLU A 37 -8.27 10.60 -17.17
C GLU A 37 -7.22 11.69 -17.19
N VAL A 38 -7.10 12.47 -16.11
CA VAL A 38 -6.08 13.53 -16.01
C VAL A 38 -4.68 12.92 -16.07
N VAL A 39 -4.43 11.83 -15.33
CA VAL A 39 -3.12 11.16 -15.35
C VAL A 39 -2.82 10.55 -16.71
N LEU A 40 -3.79 9.87 -17.33
CA LEU A 40 -3.62 9.29 -18.67
C LEU A 40 -3.34 10.38 -19.71
N ARG A 41 -4.05 11.51 -19.66
CA ARG A 41 -3.78 12.66 -20.54
C ARG A 41 -2.35 13.19 -20.38
N LEU A 42 -1.83 13.27 -19.15
CA LEU A 42 -0.45 13.68 -18.90
C LEU A 42 0.56 12.68 -19.50
N LEU A 43 0.31 11.38 -19.39
CA LEU A 43 1.14 10.34 -20.00
C LEU A 43 1.12 10.40 -21.54
N THR A 44 -0.06 10.63 -22.14
CA THR A 44 -0.17 10.84 -23.59
C THR A 44 0.60 12.09 -24.04
N ARG A 45 0.53 13.18 -23.28
CA ARG A 45 1.31 14.40 -23.58
C ARG A 45 2.82 14.16 -23.48
N LEU A 46 3.26 13.37 -22.50
CA LEU A 46 4.66 12.99 -22.35
C LEU A 46 5.14 12.17 -23.55
N HIS A 47 4.32 11.25 -24.05
CA HIS A 47 4.62 10.47 -25.26
C HIS A 47 4.65 11.36 -26.53
N GLY A 48 3.72 12.31 -26.65
CA GLY A 48 3.74 13.31 -27.74
C GLY A 48 5.03 14.14 -27.72
N ALA A 49 5.43 14.65 -26.56
CA ALA A 49 6.66 15.42 -26.40
C ALA A 49 7.92 14.63 -26.81
N THR A 50 7.94 13.30 -26.63
CA THR A 50 9.06 12.47 -27.11
C THR A 50 9.11 12.33 -28.63
N GLU A 51 7.97 12.31 -29.31
CA GLU A 51 7.96 12.31 -30.78
C GLU A 51 8.33 13.70 -31.34
N ASP A 52 7.93 14.78 -30.67
CA ASP A 52 8.37 16.14 -31.03
C ASP A 52 9.89 16.29 -30.90
N LEU A 53 10.49 15.77 -29.83
CA LEU A 53 11.96 15.73 -29.65
C LEU A 53 12.66 14.93 -30.74
N LYS A 54 12.08 13.80 -31.16
CA LYS A 54 12.58 12.98 -32.27
C LYS A 54 12.51 13.74 -33.60
N ALA A 55 11.43 14.47 -33.85
CA ALA A 55 11.31 15.34 -35.03
C ALA A 55 12.31 16.51 -35.01
N ALA A 56 12.67 17.00 -33.83
CA ALA A 56 13.69 18.05 -33.63
C ALA A 56 15.14 17.56 -33.80
N GLY A 57 15.37 16.29 -34.12
CA GLY A 57 16.69 15.74 -34.41
C GLY A 57 17.33 14.93 -33.27
N MET A 58 16.57 14.55 -32.24
CA MET A 58 17.07 13.64 -31.19
C MET A 58 17.53 12.30 -31.82
N PRO A 59 18.71 11.77 -31.44
CA PRO A 59 19.19 10.49 -31.92
C PRO A 59 18.18 9.37 -31.66
N ALA A 60 17.95 8.50 -32.67
CA ALA A 60 16.95 7.44 -32.59
C ALA A 60 17.16 6.49 -31.39
N ASN A 61 18.42 6.25 -31.00
CA ASN A 61 18.78 5.41 -29.86
C ASN A 61 18.33 6.02 -28.52
N GLU A 62 18.42 7.34 -28.38
CA GLU A 62 18.00 8.05 -27.16
C GLU A 62 16.48 8.15 -27.10
N ALA A 63 15.84 8.53 -28.21
CA ALA A 63 14.39 8.57 -28.33
C ALA A 63 13.73 7.22 -27.99
N SER A 64 14.33 6.12 -28.45
CA SER A 64 13.87 4.77 -28.09
C SER A 64 13.95 4.48 -26.60
N ARG A 65 14.98 4.95 -25.89
CA ARG A 65 15.13 4.76 -24.44
C ARG A 65 14.09 5.57 -23.67
N VAL A 66 13.88 6.84 -24.04
CA VAL A 66 12.86 7.68 -23.40
C VAL A 66 11.47 7.06 -23.58
N ASN A 67 11.17 6.55 -24.78
CA ASN A 67 9.90 5.87 -25.02
C ASN A 67 9.72 4.58 -24.18
N GLN A 68 10.79 3.83 -23.95
CA GLN A 68 10.76 2.68 -23.03
C GLN A 68 10.42 3.11 -21.59
N TYR A 69 11.00 4.21 -21.09
CA TYR A 69 10.66 4.76 -19.78
C TYR A 69 9.21 5.23 -19.70
N ASN A 70 8.69 5.87 -20.74
CA ASN A 70 7.27 6.25 -20.83
C ASN A 70 6.34 5.02 -20.76
N MET A 71 6.72 3.94 -21.44
CA MET A 71 5.99 2.66 -21.37
C MET A 71 6.03 2.08 -19.95
N PHE A 72 7.17 2.09 -19.28
CA PHE A 72 7.28 1.64 -17.90
C PHE A 72 6.42 2.48 -16.94
N LEU A 73 6.43 3.81 -17.10
CA LEU A 73 5.61 4.71 -16.29
C LEU A 73 4.12 4.39 -16.45
N THR A 74 3.66 4.21 -17.69
CA THR A 74 2.26 3.85 -18.00
C THR A 74 1.89 2.49 -17.40
N LYS A 75 2.76 1.48 -17.58
CA LYS A 75 2.55 0.14 -17.03
C LYS A 75 2.49 0.15 -15.49
N ASN A 76 3.36 0.91 -14.85
CA ASN A 76 3.38 1.02 -13.39
C ASN A 76 2.14 1.77 -12.87
N PHE A 77 1.68 2.81 -13.57
CA PHE A 77 0.43 3.49 -13.24
C PHE A 77 -0.77 2.54 -13.33
N GLU A 78 -0.91 1.80 -14.43
CA GLU A 78 -2.01 0.84 -14.59
C GLU A 78 -1.95 -0.29 -13.54
N ARG A 79 -0.77 -0.74 -13.15
CA ARG A 79 -0.61 -1.68 -12.03
C ARG A 79 -1.14 -1.10 -10.71
N ILE A 80 -0.76 0.14 -10.37
CA ILE A 80 -1.27 0.82 -9.18
C ILE A 80 -2.79 0.97 -9.25
N TRP A 81 -3.32 1.31 -10.42
CA TRP A 81 -4.75 1.42 -10.65
C TRP A 81 -5.48 0.09 -10.44
N VAL A 82 -4.93 -1.02 -10.94
CA VAL A 82 -5.47 -2.36 -10.70
C VAL A 82 -5.44 -2.69 -9.21
N PHE A 83 -4.37 -2.38 -8.48
CA PHE A 83 -4.33 -2.59 -7.02
C PHE A 83 -5.38 -1.75 -6.28
N LYS A 84 -5.58 -0.50 -6.69
CA LYS A 84 -6.63 0.36 -6.12
C LYS A 84 -8.02 -0.22 -6.40
N THR A 85 -8.28 -0.66 -7.62
CA THR A 85 -9.61 -1.12 -8.07
C THR A 85 -9.91 -2.58 -7.79
N TYR A 86 -8.89 -3.37 -7.43
CA TYR A 86 -9.04 -4.79 -7.10
C TYR A 86 -10.07 -5.00 -5.98
N ARG A 87 -10.86 -6.07 -6.11
CA ARG A 87 -11.98 -6.34 -5.23
C ARG A 87 -12.14 -7.82 -4.90
N THR A 88 -12.34 -8.11 -3.63
CA THR A 88 -12.90 -9.37 -3.13
C THR A 88 -14.40 -9.42 -3.46
N PRO A 89 -14.88 -10.44 -4.19
CA PRO A 89 -16.28 -10.51 -4.61
C PRO A 89 -17.22 -10.51 -3.40
N LYS A 90 -18.30 -9.71 -3.47
CA LYS A 90 -19.27 -9.57 -2.36
C LYS A 90 -19.84 -10.91 -1.89
N ALA A 91 -20.03 -11.84 -2.82
CA ALA A 91 -20.50 -13.19 -2.53
C ALA A 91 -19.55 -13.95 -1.60
N LEU A 92 -18.24 -13.85 -1.82
CA LEU A 92 -17.23 -14.50 -0.97
C LEU A 92 -17.21 -13.87 0.42
N ARG A 93 -17.32 -12.55 0.52
CA ARG A 93 -17.41 -11.86 1.82
C ARG A 93 -18.66 -12.25 2.61
N ALA A 94 -19.81 -12.36 1.93
CA ALA A 94 -21.03 -12.87 2.55
C ALA A 94 -20.89 -14.33 2.99
N MET A 95 -20.30 -15.18 2.13
CA MET A 95 -20.02 -16.57 2.44
C MET A 95 -19.13 -16.71 3.67
N MET A 96 -18.02 -15.96 3.78
CA MET A 96 -17.15 -15.98 4.95
C MET A 96 -17.90 -15.66 6.25
N ARG A 97 -18.77 -14.63 6.25
CA ARG A 97 -19.58 -14.28 7.43
C ARG A 97 -20.56 -15.39 7.82
N VAL A 98 -21.20 -16.03 6.83
CA VAL A 98 -22.10 -17.16 7.07
C VAL A 98 -21.32 -18.37 7.59
N THR A 99 -20.15 -18.68 7.03
CA THR A 99 -19.29 -19.78 7.47
C THR A 99 -18.87 -19.60 8.93
N ILE A 100 -18.52 -18.39 9.36
CA ILE A 100 -18.19 -18.09 10.76
C ILE A 100 -19.36 -18.42 11.70
N GLN A 101 -20.59 -18.15 11.27
CA GLN A 101 -21.78 -18.43 12.08
C GLN A 101 -22.16 -19.91 12.09
N ILE A 102 -21.85 -20.65 11.03
CA ILE A 102 -22.19 -22.07 10.89
C ILE A 102 -21.14 -22.98 11.56
N LEU A 103 -19.86 -22.60 11.54
CA LEU A 103 -18.75 -23.40 12.09
C LEU A 103 -19.00 -23.93 13.52
N PRO A 104 -19.59 -23.15 14.45
CA PRO A 104 -19.86 -23.60 15.80
C PRO A 104 -20.79 -24.81 15.93
N PHE A 105 -21.73 -24.96 15.00
CA PHE A 105 -22.63 -26.10 15.01
C PHE A 105 -21.91 -27.41 14.69
N PHE A 106 -20.83 -27.37 13.90
CA PHE A 106 -20.07 -28.55 13.53
C PHE A 106 -19.13 -29.03 14.64
N TYR A 107 -18.46 -28.12 15.34
CA TYR A 107 -17.54 -28.49 16.41
C TYR A 107 -18.23 -28.72 17.76
N GLY A 108 -19.48 -28.28 17.92
CA GLY A 108 -20.23 -28.41 19.17
C GLY A 108 -20.30 -29.85 19.71
N PRO A 109 -20.68 -30.85 18.89
CA PRO A 109 -20.67 -32.26 19.30
C PRO A 109 -19.27 -32.77 19.72
N TYR A 110 -18.23 -32.31 19.05
CA TYR A 110 -16.85 -32.68 19.39
C TYR A 110 -16.43 -32.13 20.75
N TRP A 111 -16.81 -30.89 21.08
CA TRP A 111 -16.59 -30.32 22.40
C TRP A 111 -17.34 -31.09 23.50
N LEU A 112 -18.56 -31.55 23.23
CA LEU A 112 -19.33 -32.37 24.16
C LEU A 112 -18.62 -33.69 24.45
N HIS A 113 -18.09 -34.35 23.42
CA HIS A 113 -17.31 -35.57 23.57
C HIS A 113 -16.08 -35.36 24.48
N ILE A 114 -15.37 -34.24 24.33
CA ILE A 114 -14.23 -33.88 25.18
C ILE A 114 -14.66 -33.65 26.64
N ILE A 115 -15.81 -33.02 26.88
CA ILE A 115 -16.30 -32.73 28.24
C ILE A 115 -16.65 -34.04 28.97
N VAL A 116 -17.42 -34.92 28.31
CA VAL A 116 -17.90 -36.19 28.89
C VAL A 116 -16.73 -37.17 29.08
N GLY A 117 -15.87 -37.32 28.06
CA GLY A 117 -14.78 -38.30 28.03
C GLY A 117 -15.24 -39.75 28.23
N ASP A 118 -14.29 -40.71 28.24
CA ASP A 118 -14.61 -42.14 28.37
C ASP A 118 -15.22 -42.53 29.72
N SER A 119 -14.94 -41.75 30.77
CA SER A 119 -15.37 -42.04 32.14
C SER A 119 -16.70 -41.39 32.53
N GLY A 120 -17.33 -40.63 31.63
CA GLY A 120 -18.63 -39.96 31.86
C GLY A 120 -18.62 -38.87 32.95
N ARG A 121 -17.44 -38.57 33.54
CA ARG A 121 -17.26 -37.59 34.61
C ARG A 121 -16.87 -36.25 34.04
N ILE A 122 -17.73 -35.25 34.28
CA ILE A 122 -17.49 -33.86 33.91
C ILE A 122 -16.46 -33.26 34.87
N SER A 123 -15.33 -32.80 34.32
CA SER A 123 -14.29 -32.10 35.08
C SER A 123 -14.27 -30.62 34.71
N THR A 124 -14.12 -29.75 35.71
CA THR A 124 -14.03 -28.29 35.54
C THR A 124 -12.88 -27.88 34.61
N ALA A 125 -11.74 -28.58 34.67
CA ALA A 125 -10.60 -28.30 33.80
C ALA A 125 -10.93 -28.49 32.31
N ARG A 126 -11.73 -29.50 31.95
CA ARG A 126 -12.14 -29.77 30.57
C ARG A 126 -13.11 -28.72 30.04
N ILE A 127 -14.02 -28.25 30.89
CA ILE A 127 -14.94 -27.15 30.55
C ILE A 127 -14.14 -25.88 30.26
N ILE A 128 -13.19 -25.52 31.13
CA ILE A 128 -12.34 -24.33 30.94
C ILE A 128 -11.57 -24.43 29.62
N PHE A 129 -10.97 -25.59 29.34
CA PHE A 129 -10.25 -25.83 28.08
C PHE A 129 -11.14 -25.64 26.85
N VAL A 130 -12.33 -26.25 26.84
CA VAL A 130 -13.28 -26.14 25.73
C VAL A 130 -13.76 -24.70 25.54
N CYS A 131 -14.13 -24.01 26.62
CA CYS A 131 -14.57 -22.62 26.56
C CYS A 131 -13.48 -21.69 26.02
N PHE A 132 -12.24 -21.87 26.49
CA PHE A 132 -11.08 -21.11 26.02
C PHE A 132 -10.78 -21.39 24.54
N PHE A 133 -10.78 -22.64 24.14
CA PHE A 133 -10.47 -23.01 22.76
C PHE A 133 -11.57 -22.56 21.78
N SER A 134 -12.83 -22.64 22.19
CA SER A 134 -13.97 -22.14 21.40
C SER A 134 -13.91 -20.61 21.25
N SER A 135 -13.58 -19.87 22.31
CA SER A 135 -13.44 -18.41 22.22
C SER A 135 -12.23 -18.01 21.37
N LEU A 136 -11.13 -18.75 21.45
CA LEU A 136 -9.94 -18.56 20.63
C LEU A 136 -10.24 -18.76 19.14
N ILE A 137 -10.89 -19.85 18.75
CA ILE A 137 -11.27 -20.11 17.35
C ILE A 137 -12.20 -19.02 16.84
N SER A 138 -13.22 -18.64 17.61
CA SER A 138 -14.18 -17.61 17.22
C SER A 138 -13.49 -16.26 17.00
N THR A 139 -12.61 -15.88 17.93
CA THR A 139 -11.81 -14.64 17.82
C THR A 139 -10.90 -14.69 16.60
N LEU A 140 -10.20 -15.81 16.37
CA LEU A 140 -9.29 -15.97 15.25
C LEU A 140 -10.01 -15.83 13.90
N MET A 141 -11.20 -16.43 13.76
CA MET A 141 -12.00 -16.30 12.55
C MET A 141 -12.47 -14.86 12.31
N ILE A 142 -12.89 -14.15 13.36
CA ILE A 142 -13.30 -12.74 13.25
C ILE A 142 -12.10 -11.86 12.86
N VAL A 143 -10.95 -12.06 13.50
CA VAL A 143 -9.71 -11.33 13.20
C VAL A 143 -9.28 -11.55 11.75
N MET A 144 -9.33 -12.80 11.25
CA MET A 144 -8.96 -13.11 9.86
C MET A 144 -9.82 -12.37 8.84
N VAL A 145 -11.14 -12.30 9.05
CA VAL A 145 -12.03 -11.56 8.14
C VAL A 145 -11.78 -10.06 8.19
N ASN A 146 -11.54 -9.52 9.39
CA ASN A 146 -11.22 -8.10 9.56
C ASN A 146 -9.85 -7.75 8.93
N LEU A 147 -8.86 -8.63 9.04
CA LEU A 147 -7.55 -8.46 8.43
C LEU A 147 -7.65 -8.49 6.89
N ALA A 148 -8.43 -9.42 6.33
CA ALA A 148 -8.70 -9.46 4.90
C ALA A 148 -9.36 -8.16 4.40
N ASP A 149 -10.23 -7.56 5.20
CA ASP A 149 -10.87 -6.28 4.87
C ASP A 149 -9.89 -5.10 4.89
N GLN A 150 -9.01 -5.05 5.89
CA GLN A 150 -8.00 -4.00 6.02
C GLN A 150 -6.95 -4.07 4.90
N THR A 151 -6.57 -5.28 4.48
CA THR A 151 -5.57 -5.52 3.43
C THR A 151 -6.11 -5.34 2.01
N GLU A 152 -7.43 -5.35 1.81
CA GLU A 152 -8.04 -5.14 0.48
C GLU A 152 -7.83 -3.71 -0.07
N ASN A 153 -7.65 -2.70 0.81
CA ASN A 153 -7.40 -1.32 0.40
C ASN A 153 -6.14 -0.74 1.07
N PRO A 154 -4.97 -0.81 0.42
CA PRO A 154 -3.74 -0.27 1.00
C PRO A 154 -3.69 1.27 1.02
N PHE A 155 -4.59 1.95 0.30
CA PHE A 155 -4.64 3.42 0.19
C PHE A 155 -5.73 4.05 1.07
N ARG A 156 -6.43 3.26 1.89
CA ARG A 156 -7.51 3.74 2.76
C ARG A 156 -6.95 4.65 3.85
N HIS A 157 -7.57 5.79 4.10
CA HIS A 157 -7.19 6.64 5.22
C HIS A 157 -7.65 6.02 6.55
N GLY A 158 -6.80 6.09 7.58
CA GLY A 158 -7.15 5.69 8.95
C GLY A 158 -6.92 4.22 9.30
N ASN A 159 -6.45 3.40 8.36
CA ASN A 159 -5.92 2.06 8.68
C ASN A 159 -4.47 2.17 9.17
N ARG A 160 -4.03 1.26 10.05
CA ARG A 160 -2.66 1.26 10.59
C ARG A 160 -1.61 0.85 9.55
N ASP A 161 -1.97 -0.11 8.69
CA ASP A 161 -1.07 -0.71 7.71
C ASP A 161 -1.35 -0.20 6.28
N THR A 162 -1.24 1.12 6.09
CA THR A 162 -1.50 1.78 4.79
C THR A 162 -0.27 2.40 4.19
N ILE A 163 -0.24 2.45 2.86
CA ILE A 163 0.77 3.18 2.13
C ILE A 163 0.58 4.68 2.36
N ARG A 164 1.63 5.35 2.84
CA ARG A 164 1.62 6.80 3.09
C ARG A 164 1.83 7.59 1.81
N VAL A 165 0.84 7.56 0.91
CA VAL A 165 0.91 8.15 -0.44
C VAL A 165 1.40 9.59 -0.43
N LYS A 166 1.00 10.40 0.57
CA LYS A 166 1.44 11.80 0.68
C LYS A 166 2.94 11.93 0.91
N GLU A 167 3.51 11.10 1.77
CA GLU A 167 4.93 11.10 2.10
C GLU A 167 5.74 10.59 0.89
N GLU A 168 5.31 9.49 0.28
CA GLU A 168 5.96 8.92 -0.91
C GLU A 168 5.97 9.87 -2.11
N MET A 169 4.84 10.52 -2.40
CA MET A 169 4.77 11.50 -3.50
C MET A 169 5.61 12.74 -3.21
N LEU A 170 5.72 13.14 -1.94
CA LEU A 170 6.56 14.26 -1.54
C LEU A 170 8.05 13.92 -1.69
N LEU A 171 8.47 12.71 -1.33
CA LEU A 171 9.82 12.22 -1.57
C LEU A 171 10.15 12.17 -3.07
N ALA A 172 9.24 11.64 -3.89
CA ALA A 172 9.40 11.62 -5.35
C ALA A 172 9.53 13.03 -5.93
N ARG A 173 8.70 13.98 -5.46
CA ARG A 173 8.79 15.39 -5.88
C ARG A 173 10.12 16.01 -5.49
N LYS A 174 10.60 15.77 -4.27
CA LYS A 174 11.93 16.25 -3.82
C LYS A 174 13.05 15.68 -4.68
N ALA A 175 13.00 14.39 -5.00
CA ALA A 175 14.00 13.76 -5.86
C ALA A 175 14.06 14.39 -7.26
N ILE A 176 12.90 14.71 -7.85
CA ILE A 176 12.84 15.39 -9.16
C ILE A 176 13.44 16.80 -9.07
N ILE A 177 13.09 17.57 -8.03
CA ILE A 177 13.62 18.93 -7.83
C ILE A 177 15.14 18.88 -7.64
N ASN A 178 15.64 17.93 -6.85
CA ASN A 178 17.07 17.75 -6.65
C ASN A 178 17.76 17.38 -7.97
N ALA A 179 17.21 16.46 -8.75
CA ALA A 179 17.75 16.09 -10.05
C ALA A 179 17.75 17.27 -11.05
N GLU A 180 16.75 18.15 -11.00
CA GLU A 180 16.72 19.38 -11.81
C GLU A 180 17.81 20.37 -11.37
N ALA A 181 18.03 20.52 -10.06
CA ALA A 181 19.10 21.34 -9.52
C ALA A 181 20.48 20.78 -9.86
N ASP A 182 20.64 19.45 -9.83
CA ASP A 182 21.88 18.76 -10.19
C ASP A 182 22.15 18.88 -11.69
N ALA A 183 21.12 18.85 -12.55
CA ALA A 183 21.27 19.02 -13.99
C ALA A 183 21.77 20.43 -14.39
N GLN A 184 21.56 21.44 -13.54
CA GLN A 184 22.09 22.80 -13.77
C GLN A 184 23.57 22.92 -13.43
N LYS A 185 24.14 21.98 -12.69
CA LYS A 185 25.53 21.99 -12.24
C LYS A 185 26.35 20.93 -12.98
N PRO A 186 27.64 21.16 -13.21
CA PRO A 186 28.52 20.13 -13.74
C PRO A 186 28.68 18.98 -12.75
N TRP A 187 28.63 17.74 -13.23
CA TRP A 187 28.67 16.51 -12.41
C TRP A 187 29.90 16.36 -11.50
N TYR A 188 31.01 17.04 -11.82
CA TYR A 188 32.26 16.99 -11.06
C TYR A 188 32.30 17.94 -9.85
N GLU A 189 31.30 18.82 -9.67
CA GLU A 189 31.23 19.74 -8.52
C GLU A 189 30.52 19.13 -7.30
N HIS A 190 30.02 17.89 -7.41
CA HIS A 190 29.04 17.33 -6.48
C HIS A 190 29.52 16.18 -5.58
N GLU A 191 30.64 15.52 -5.89
CA GLU A 191 31.16 14.45 -5.05
C GLU A 191 32.27 15.01 -4.15
N VAL A 192 31.89 15.49 -2.96
CA VAL A 192 32.81 15.40 -1.82
C VAL A 192 32.85 13.92 -1.50
N PHE A 193 33.87 13.23 -2.01
CA PHE A 193 34.04 11.83 -1.70
C PHE A 193 34.35 11.71 -0.20
N ASP A 194 33.77 10.72 0.48
CA ASP A 194 34.01 10.52 1.92
C ASP A 194 35.51 10.39 2.28
N TRP A 195 36.37 10.05 1.30
CA TRP A 195 37.83 10.03 1.46
C TRP A 195 38.54 11.38 1.28
N GLU A 196 37.87 12.41 0.75
CA GLU A 196 38.38 13.80 0.72
C GLU A 196 38.16 14.53 2.05
N SER A 197 37.29 14.00 2.93
CA SER A 197 37.12 14.47 4.31
C SER A 197 38.24 14.03 5.27
N ASP A 198 39.19 13.21 4.81
CA ASP A 198 40.32 12.70 5.61
C ASP A 198 41.63 13.48 5.44
N ASP A 199 41.58 14.73 4.93
CA ASP A 199 42.72 15.63 4.99
C ASP A 199 42.94 16.16 6.43
N CYS A 200 43.71 15.37 7.18
CA CYS A 200 44.75 15.82 8.10
C CYS A 200 44.42 17.04 8.98
N SER A 201 43.40 16.93 9.83
CA SER A 201 43.45 17.56 11.15
C SER A 201 43.48 16.49 12.23
N THR A 202 44.64 15.84 12.39
CA THR A 202 45.05 15.39 13.72
C THR A 202 45.15 16.64 14.60
N THR A 203 44.03 17.08 15.15
CA THR A 203 44.04 18.00 16.28
C THR A 203 44.68 17.26 17.42
N GLU A 204 45.92 17.64 17.66
CA GLU A 204 46.82 17.33 18.78
C GLU A 204 46.20 17.81 20.11
N SER A 205 44.99 17.36 20.43
CA SER A 205 44.16 17.85 21.54
C SER A 205 43.56 16.74 22.41
N ASP A 206 43.66 15.46 22.03
CA ASP A 206 43.01 14.35 22.74
C ASP A 206 44.00 13.34 23.36
N ARG A 207 45.30 13.68 23.48
CA ARG A 207 46.30 12.83 24.16
C ARG A 207 46.49 13.10 25.65
N ASP A 208 45.82 14.10 26.23
CA ASP A 208 46.08 14.52 27.63
C ASP A 208 44.99 14.12 28.64
N ASN A 209 44.03 13.25 28.29
CA ASN A 209 42.95 12.89 29.22
C ASN A 209 42.80 11.38 29.51
N CYS A 210 43.90 10.63 29.44
CA CYS A 210 43.96 9.25 29.94
C CYS A 210 45.19 9.03 30.84
N ILE A 211 45.28 9.79 31.93
CA ILE A 211 45.99 9.37 33.16
C ILE A 211 45.20 9.93 34.35
N VAL A 212 44.36 9.10 34.97
CA VAL A 212 44.27 8.73 36.41
C VAL A 212 43.10 7.75 36.56
#